data_AF-A0A512MH82-F1
#
_entry.id   AF-A0A512MH82-F1
#
_cell.length_a   1.000
_cell.length_b   1.000
_cell.length_c   1.000
_cell.angle_alpha   90.00
_cell.angle_beta   90.00
_cell.angle_gamma   90.00
#
_symmetry.space_group_name_H-M   'P 1'
#
loop_
_entity.id
_entity.type
_entity.pdbx_description
1 polymer ?
#
loop_
_entity_poly.entity_id
_entity_poly.type
_entity_poly.pdbx_seq_one_letter_code
_entity_poly.pdbx_strand_id
1 'polypeptide(L)'
;MTSPIILRADDGVSWWRDPARLALHLESPDIEAGLYSAWDADGQVLQVLPLHPTVRKPFLGMATLSVTAGRLVETGIYRPDELQEVIREHLTEVLPSMPDDVPDLRAAIKMLCQSQSPGDLS
;
A
#
# COMPACT_ATOMS: atom_id res chain seq x y z
N MET A 1 -1.13 -6.37 -12.48
CA MET A 1 -0.57 -5.83 -11.24
C MET A 1 0.91 -6.15 -11.16
N THR A 2 1.73 -5.11 -11.14
CA THR A 2 3.18 -5.24 -11.07
C THR A 2 3.68 -4.92 -9.67
N SER A 3 4.36 -5.87 -9.03
CA SER A 3 4.98 -5.61 -7.73
C SER A 3 6.17 -4.65 -7.84
N PRO A 4 6.44 -3.87 -6.78
CA PRO A 4 5.68 -3.81 -5.51
C PRO A 4 4.37 -3.01 -5.58
N ILE A 5 3.51 -3.23 -4.58
CA ILE A 5 2.31 -2.43 -4.32
C ILE A 5 2.61 -1.42 -3.22
N ILE A 6 2.24 -0.18 -3.47
CA ILE A 6 2.38 0.97 -2.58
C ILE A 6 1.00 1.20 -1.98
N LEU A 7 0.89 1.13 -0.67
CA LEU A 7 -0.36 1.38 0.05
C LEU A 7 -0.19 2.64 0.89
N ARG A 8 -0.97 3.68 0.60
CA ARG A 8 -1.13 4.84 1.47
C ARG A 8 -2.36 4.67 2.33
N ALA A 9 -2.19 4.90 3.62
CA ALA A 9 -3.22 5.00 4.63
C ALA A 9 -3.08 6.33 5.39
N ASP A 10 -3.94 6.60 6.36
CA ASP A 10 -3.89 7.82 7.17
C ASP A 10 -2.61 7.92 8.03
N ASP A 11 -2.05 6.77 8.43
CA ASP A 11 -0.88 6.67 9.30
C ASP A 11 0.45 6.60 8.54
N GLY A 12 0.43 6.49 7.21
CA GLY A 12 1.65 6.53 6.40
C GLY A 12 1.57 5.78 5.07
N VAL A 13 2.75 5.45 4.54
CA VAL A 13 2.93 4.70 3.29
C VAL A 13 3.64 3.39 3.58
N SER A 14 3.09 2.27 3.12
CA SER A 14 3.65 0.93 3.26
C SER A 14 3.91 0.27 1.91
N TRP A 15 4.86 -0.67 1.89
CA TRP A 15 5.43 -1.23 0.67
C TRP A 15 5.33 -2.74 0.66
N TRP A 16 4.69 -3.29 -0.36
CA TRP A 16 4.33 -4.71 -0.41
C TRP A 16 4.89 -5.38 -1.66
N ARG A 17 5.81 -6.33 -1.47
CA ARG A 17 6.35 -7.11 -2.59
C ARG A 17 5.36 -8.15 -3.13
N ASP A 18 4.41 -8.57 -2.29
CA ASP A 18 3.42 -9.60 -2.58
C ASP A 18 1.99 -9.03 -2.41
N PRO A 19 1.26 -8.79 -3.50
CA PRO A 19 -0.12 -8.31 -3.46
C PRO A 19 -1.06 -9.24 -2.70
N ALA A 20 -0.80 -10.56 -2.71
CA ALA A 20 -1.63 -11.52 -2.00
C ALA A 20 -1.46 -11.41 -0.49
N ARG A 21 -0.26 -11.09 0.00
CA ARG A 21 -0.02 -10.81 1.42
C ARG A 21 -0.67 -9.50 1.86
N LEU A 22 -0.60 -8.46 1.02
CA LEU A 22 -1.28 -7.19 1.28
C LEU A 22 -2.80 -7.39 1.43
N ALA A 23 -3.42 -8.17 0.53
CA ALA A 23 -4.85 -8.50 0.61
C ALA A 23 -5.28 -9.13 1.95
N LEU A 24 -4.38 -9.90 2.59
CA LEU A 24 -4.62 -10.50 3.91
C LEU A 24 -4.44 -9.52 5.08
N HIS A 25 -3.71 -8.43 4.86
CA HIS A 25 -3.41 -7.41 5.86
C HIS A 25 -4.42 -6.24 5.88
N LEU A 26 -5.12 -6.04 4.77
CA LEU A 26 -6.18 -5.04 4.66
C LEU A 26 -7.43 -5.55 5.40
N GLU A 27 -7.74 -4.94 6.55
CA GLU A 27 -8.94 -5.25 7.33
C GLU A 27 -10.11 -4.28 6.98
N SER A 28 -11.35 -4.81 6.96
CA SER A 28 -12.61 -4.11 6.60
C SER A 28 -12.75 -2.64 6.95
N PRO A 29 -12.55 -2.20 8.21
CA PRO A 29 -13.02 -0.88 8.63
C PRO A 29 -12.38 0.24 7.84
N ASP A 30 -11.08 0.12 7.53
CA ASP A 30 -10.33 1.13 6.82
C ASP A 30 -10.58 1.08 5.31
N ILE A 31 -10.88 -0.13 4.79
CA ILE A 31 -11.32 -0.32 3.39
C ILE A 31 -12.69 0.33 3.16
N GLU A 32 -13.65 0.07 4.05
CA GLU A 32 -15.02 0.58 3.95
C GLU A 32 -15.10 2.10 4.15
N ALA A 33 -14.23 2.64 5.00
CA ALA A 33 -14.05 4.08 5.17
C ALA A 33 -13.28 4.74 4.01
N GLY A 34 -12.73 3.96 3.07
CA GLY A 34 -12.00 4.46 1.91
C GLY A 34 -10.65 5.08 2.27
N LEU A 35 -10.04 4.66 3.37
CA LEU A 35 -8.79 5.22 3.89
C LEU A 35 -7.56 4.75 3.12
N TYR A 36 -7.70 3.67 2.36
CA TYR A 36 -6.61 3.13 1.55
C TYR A 36 -6.64 3.65 0.12
N SER A 37 -5.48 4.16 -0.31
CA SER A 37 -5.15 4.32 -1.73
C SER A 37 -3.98 3.40 -2.05
N ALA A 38 -4.08 2.61 -3.12
CA ALA A 38 -3.02 1.70 -3.52
C ALA A 38 -2.58 1.94 -4.96
N TRP A 39 -1.28 1.76 -5.22
CA TRP A 39 -0.70 1.84 -6.55
C TRP A 39 0.26 0.68 -6.79
N ASP A 40 0.39 0.25 -8.04
CA ASP A 40 1.41 -0.71 -8.44
C ASP A 40 2.69 0.00 -8.93
N ALA A 41 3.76 -0.78 -9.14
CA ALA A 41 5.07 -0.24 -9.52
C ALA A 41 5.11 0.44 -10.90
N ASP A 42 4.07 0.24 -11.71
CA ASP A 42 3.93 0.85 -13.02
C ASP A 42 2.98 2.07 -12.96
N GLY A 43 2.54 2.48 -11.77
CA GLY A 43 1.68 3.65 -11.54
C GLY A 43 0.19 3.37 -11.73
N GLN A 44 -0.24 2.10 -11.81
CA GLN A 44 -1.67 1.80 -11.85
C GLN A 44 -2.31 2.05 -10.50
N VAL A 45 -3.52 2.60 -10.50
CA VAL A 45 -4.35 2.74 -9.31
C VAL A 45 -5.03 1.42 -9.04
N LEU A 46 -4.94 1.01 -7.79
CA LEU A 46 -5.59 -0.16 -7.27
C LEU A 46 -6.64 0.30 -6.26
N GLN A 47 -7.88 -0.06 -6.52
CA GLN A 47 -8.93 0.05 -5.53
C GLN A 47 -8.87 -1.17 -4.61
N VAL A 48 -8.87 -0.90 -3.30
CA VAL A 48 -9.09 -1.93 -2.30
C VAL A 48 -10.60 -2.14 -2.13
N LEU A 49 -11.09 -3.34 -2.40
CA LEU A 49 -12.49 -3.71 -2.22
C LEU A 49 -12.64 -4.77 -1.12
N PRO A 50 -13.67 -4.68 -0.27
CA PRO A 50 -13.93 -5.71 0.72
C PRO A 50 -14.40 -7.03 0.07
N LEU A 51 -13.85 -8.16 0.50
CA LEU A 51 -14.23 -9.52 0.11
C LEU A 51 -15.22 -10.13 1.10
N HIS A 52 -16.52 -9.99 0.88
CA HIS A 52 -17.52 -10.69 1.69
C HIS A 52 -17.36 -12.23 1.55
N PRO A 53 -17.59 -13.02 2.63
CA PRO A 53 -18.21 -12.65 3.91
C PRO A 53 -17.24 -12.12 4.97
N THR A 54 -17.76 -11.25 5.83
CA THR A 54 -17.04 -10.62 6.95
C THR A 54 -16.89 -11.58 8.14
N VAL A 55 -15.67 -11.72 8.67
CA VAL A 55 -15.37 -12.56 9.84
C VAL A 55 -15.44 -11.73 11.10
N ARG A 56 -16.15 -12.25 12.12
CA ARG A 56 -16.23 -11.65 13.44
C ARG A 56 -15.02 -12.05 14.28
N LYS A 57 -14.08 -11.14 14.52
CA LYS A 57 -12.93 -11.38 15.39
C LYS A 57 -13.19 -10.79 16.79
N PRO A 58 -12.92 -11.54 17.87
CA PRO A 58 -12.95 -10.98 19.22
C PRO A 58 -11.76 -10.01 19.38
N PHE A 59 -12.05 -8.74 19.63
CA PHE A 59 -11.05 -7.75 20.02
C PHE A 59 -10.97 -7.68 21.54
N LEU A 60 -9.75 -7.61 22.06
CA LEU A 60 -9.39 -7.76 23.48
C LEU A 60 -10.47 -7.20 24.43
N GLY A 61 -11.20 -8.11 25.07
CA GLY A 61 -12.02 -7.80 26.23
C GLY A 61 -13.51 -7.47 25.99
N MET A 62 -13.98 -6.86 24.89
CA MET A 62 -15.40 -6.45 24.87
C MET A 62 -16.07 -6.09 23.53
N ALA A 63 -15.40 -6.17 22.36
CA ALA A 63 -16.04 -5.86 21.08
C ALA A 63 -15.78 -6.93 20.01
N THR A 64 -16.83 -7.30 19.26
CA THR A 64 -16.68 -8.12 18.07
C THR A 64 -16.46 -7.19 16.88
N LEU A 65 -15.27 -7.20 16.29
CA LEU A 65 -14.97 -6.43 15.09
C LEU A 65 -15.30 -7.26 13.85
N SER A 66 -16.03 -6.64 12.93
CA SER A 66 -16.34 -7.17 11.61
C SER A 66 -15.13 -6.93 10.71
N VAL A 67 -14.34 -7.98 10.44
CA VAL A 67 -13.14 -7.92 9.61
C VAL A 67 -13.37 -8.68 8.31
N THR A 68 -13.29 -7.97 7.19
CA THR A 68 -13.37 -8.50 5.83
C THR A 68 -12.00 -8.35 5.19
N ALA A 69 -11.51 -9.38 4.51
CA ALA A 69 -10.27 -9.27 3.74
C ALA A 69 -10.45 -8.29 2.56
N GLY A 70 -9.38 -7.62 2.14
CA GLY A 70 -9.40 -6.81 0.94
C GLY A 70 -9.08 -7.60 -0.33
N ARG A 71 -9.53 -7.11 -1.49
CA ARG A 71 -8.96 -7.44 -2.81
C ARG A 71 -8.49 -6.17 -3.49
N LEU A 72 -7.38 -6.26 -4.21
CA LEU A 72 -6.91 -5.18 -5.08
C LEU A 72 -7.50 -5.37 -6.47
N VAL A 73 -8.09 -4.31 -7.01
CA VAL A 73 -8.62 -4.27 -8.37
C VAL A 73 -8.06 -3.06 -9.09
N GLU A 74 -7.54 -3.25 -10.29
CA GLU A 74 -7.06 -2.16 -11.14
C GLU A 74 -8.24 -1.29 -11.58
N THR A 75 -8.18 0.01 -11.29
CA THR A 75 -9.27 0.95 -11.59
C THR A 75 -8.87 2.10 -12.50
N GLY A 76 -7.57 2.30 -12.72
CA GLY A 76 -7.08 3.34 -13.61
C GLY A 76 -5.56 3.44 -13.63
N ILE A 77 -5.06 4.46 -14.32
CA ILE A 77 -3.64 4.78 -14.43
C ILE A 77 -3.46 6.20 -13.88
N TYR A 78 -2.58 6.39 -12.89
CA TYR A 78 -2.20 7.71 -12.40
C TYR A 78 -0.97 8.23 -13.12
N ARG A 79 -0.71 9.54 -13.00
CA ARG A 79 0.54 10.09 -13.52
C ARG A 79 1.70 9.71 -12.61
N PRO A 80 2.86 9.32 -13.15
CA PRO A 80 4.06 9.05 -12.36
C PRO A 80 4.41 10.18 -11.39
N ASP A 81 4.20 11.43 -11.77
CA ASP A 81 4.45 12.62 -10.94
C ASP A 81 3.57 12.63 -9.67
N GLU A 82 2.32 12.18 -9.77
CA GLU A 82 1.39 12.11 -8.63
C GLU A 82 1.85 11.04 -7.63
N LEU A 83 2.30 9.89 -8.14
CA LEU A 83 2.88 8.86 -7.29
C LEU A 83 4.17 9.35 -6.64
N GLN A 84 5.01 10.07 -7.39
CA GLN A 84 6.25 10.65 -6.88
C GLN A 84 5.99 11.63 -5.73
N GLU A 85 4.97 12.48 -5.80
CA GLU A 85 4.56 13.36 -4.69
C GLU A 85 4.20 12.56 -3.43
N VAL A 86 3.44 11.46 -3.58
CA VAL A 86 3.05 10.59 -2.46
C VAL A 86 4.27 9.97 -1.78
N ILE A 87 5.28 9.59 -2.55
CA ILE A 87 6.44 8.85 -2.03
C ILE A 87 7.68 9.71 -1.81
N ARG A 88 7.64 11.02 -2.10
CA ARG A 88 8.79 11.95 -2.09
C ARG A 88 9.55 11.95 -0.76
N GLU A 89 8.82 11.95 0.35
CA GLU A 89 9.43 11.97 1.68
C GLU A 89 10.25 10.69 1.92
N HIS A 90 9.74 9.54 1.50
CA HIS A 90 10.39 8.24 1.64
C HIS A 90 11.55 8.07 0.66
N LEU A 91 11.44 8.65 -0.54
CA LEU A 91 12.50 8.68 -1.54
C LEU A 91 13.79 9.33 -1.00
N THR A 92 13.66 10.34 -0.16
CA THR A 92 14.80 11.05 0.46
C THR A 92 15.56 10.14 1.43
N GLU A 93 14.91 9.14 2.03
CA GLU A 93 15.54 8.20 2.97
C GLU A 93 16.50 7.22 2.28
N VAL A 94 16.11 6.71 1.12
CA VAL A 94 16.90 5.72 0.37
C VAL A 94 17.89 6.35 -0.60
N LEU A 95 17.62 7.57 -1.03
CA LEU A 95 18.43 8.28 -2.01
C LEU A 95 18.66 9.72 -1.50
N PRO A 96 19.56 9.90 -0.52
CA PRO A 96 19.81 11.19 0.14
C PRO A 96 20.46 12.25 -0.77
N SER A 97 20.79 11.87 -2.01
CA SER A 97 21.37 12.74 -3.03
C SER A 97 20.53 12.63 -4.30
N MET A 98 19.23 12.97 -4.23
CA MET A 98 18.39 12.99 -5.43
C MET A 98 18.17 14.40 -5.98
N PRO A 99 18.30 14.59 -7.31
CA PRO A 99 17.75 15.74 -8.02
C PRO A 99 16.21 15.67 -8.04
N ASP A 100 15.54 16.80 -8.31
CA ASP A 100 14.07 16.94 -8.30
C ASP A 100 13.32 15.96 -9.23
N ASP A 101 14.02 15.37 -10.22
CA ASP A 101 13.52 14.34 -11.12
C ASP A 101 14.10 12.97 -10.75
N VAL A 102 13.25 12.02 -10.35
CA VAL A 102 13.65 10.61 -10.23
C VAL A 102 13.72 10.01 -11.63
N PRO A 103 14.90 9.75 -12.21
CA PRO A 103 15.01 9.30 -13.60
C PRO A 103 14.41 7.90 -13.82
N ASP A 104 14.23 7.12 -12.75
CA ASP A 104 13.53 5.84 -12.77
C ASP A 104 12.77 5.62 -11.44
N LEU A 105 11.53 6.13 -11.38
CA LEU A 105 10.61 5.96 -10.26
C LEU A 105 10.48 4.48 -9.84
N ARG A 106 10.49 3.57 -10.82
CA ARG A 106 10.36 2.13 -10.59
C ARG A 106 11.59 1.56 -9.90
N ALA A 107 12.80 2.03 -10.24
CA ALA A 107 14.02 1.64 -9.55
C ALA A 107 14.01 2.12 -8.10
N ALA A 108 13.58 3.36 -7.85
CA ALA A 108 13.51 3.92 -6.49
C ALA A 108 12.49 3.18 -5.61
N ILE A 109 11.30 2.88 -6.16
CA ILE A 109 10.28 2.05 -5.52
C ILE A 109 10.83 0.66 -5.17
N LYS A 110 11.61 0.04 -6.06
CA LYS A 110 12.26 -1.24 -5.78
C LYS A 110 13.27 -1.14 -4.64
N MET A 111 14.06 -0.06 -4.59
CA MET A 111 15.01 0.19 -3.50
C MET A 111 14.29 0.37 -2.16
N LEU A 112 13.18 1.13 -2.13
CA LEU A 112 12.33 1.29 -0.96
C LEU A 112 11.78 -0.04 -0.46
N CYS A 113 11.30 -0.88 -1.39
CA CYS A 113 10.85 -2.22 -1.04
C CYS A 113 11.97 -3.11 -0.52
N GLN A 114 13.22 -2.88 -0.92
CA GLN A 114 14.39 -3.63 -0.46
C GLN A 114 14.89 -3.18 0.91
N SER A 115 14.83 -1.88 1.20
CA SER A 115 15.24 -1.30 2.48
C SER A 115 14.24 -1.59 3.59
N GLN A 116 12.96 -1.69 3.27
CA GLN A 116 11.96 -2.13 4.24
C GLN A 116 12.00 -3.67 4.34
N SER A 117 12.44 -4.15 5.51
CA SER A 117 12.46 -5.58 5.84
C SER A 117 11.07 -6.19 5.63
N PRO A 118 10.96 -7.42 5.12
CA PRO A 118 9.69 -8.13 5.07
C PRO A 118 9.28 -8.52 6.50
N GLY A 119 8.66 -7.61 7.24
CA GLY A 119 7.99 -7.90 8.50
C GLY A 119 8.50 -7.19 9.75
N ASP A 120 8.47 -5.85 9.77
CA ASP A 120 8.33 -5.14 11.06
C ASP A 120 6.84 -4.88 11.37
N LEU A 121 6.07 -5.97 11.32
CA LEU A 121 4.87 -6.12 12.14
C LEU A 121 5.10 -7.38 12.97
N SER A 122 5.95 -7.22 13.99
CA SER A 122 6.03 -8.12 15.13
C SER A 122 4.84 -7.91 16.05
#